data_AF-A0A8I2YQT2-F1
#
_entry.id   AF-A0A8I2YQT2-F1
#
_cell.length_a   1.000
_cell.length_b   1.000
_cell.length_c   1.000
_cell.angle_alpha   90.00
_cell.angle_beta   90.00
_cell.angle_gamma   90.00
#
_symmetry.space_group_name_H-M   'P 1'
#
loop_
_entity.id
_entity.type
_entity.pdbx_description
1 polymer ?
#
loop_
_entity_poly.entity_id
_entity_poly.type
_entity_poly.pdbx_seq_one_letter_code
_entity_poly.pdbx_strand_id
1 'polypeptide(L)'
;MQRRSIDHTTTNPNSSPPIPNDINNTPFRRFAVLAAIKALGPFRPRRVDVLFLTNKTCIKYGSLIQISEAFTLQFIAMHTSIPVPRVHCAFVHRGCTYIVMERIHGETLARTWYARSADSKEKIFAQLRNMVNEMRALPSPGPAISNVVGGPVYDPRFPGTSLTIGPFQSIHDFHVFLRNGIVEPPPDSLYPGIHDMMRSQDQPWPMPVFTHGDLSSFNILVRGDRVVGIIDWETAGWYPSYWEYSMAWWLANPRNAFWREETERFLDPPMPHELEMERTASQIFRRCMICIFVCTGGIV
;
A
#
# COMPACT_ATOMS: atom_id res chain seq x y z
N MET A 1 61.82 -4.16 -12.18
CA MET A 1 61.16 -3.27 -11.19
C MET A 1 59.76 -2.95 -11.69
N GLN A 2 58.76 -3.74 -11.28
CA GLN A 2 57.35 -3.58 -11.65
C GLN A 2 56.68 -2.60 -10.68
N ARG A 3 56.08 -1.53 -11.21
CA ARG A 3 55.19 -0.64 -10.47
C ARG A 3 53.87 -1.36 -10.22
N ARG A 4 53.56 -1.67 -8.95
CA ARG A 4 52.22 -2.09 -8.52
C ARG A 4 51.37 -0.83 -8.39
N SER A 5 50.35 -0.72 -9.22
CA SER A 5 49.23 0.20 -9.02
C SER A 5 48.37 -0.37 -7.91
N ILE A 6 48.19 0.41 -6.83
CA ILE A 6 47.29 0.07 -5.73
C ILE A 6 45.95 0.70 -6.10
N ASP A 7 45.02 -0.12 -6.58
CA ASP A 7 43.63 0.26 -6.74
C ASP A 7 43.01 0.44 -5.36
N HIS A 8 42.85 1.69 -4.94
CA HIS A 8 41.99 2.05 -3.82
C HIS A 8 40.54 2.07 -4.33
N THR A 9 39.85 0.93 -4.24
CA THR A 9 38.40 0.88 -4.28
C THR A 9 37.85 1.49 -2.99
N THR A 10 37.66 2.80 -3.02
CA THR A 10 36.93 3.55 -1.99
C THR A 10 35.46 3.10 -2.02
N THR A 11 35.09 2.16 -1.16
CA THR A 11 33.68 1.83 -0.91
C THR A 11 33.01 3.04 -0.27
N ASN A 12 32.08 3.65 -0.99
CA ASN A 12 31.28 4.78 -0.53
C ASN A 12 30.36 4.32 0.62
N PRO A 13 30.53 4.81 1.87
CA PRO A 13 29.78 4.34 3.04
C PRO A 13 28.30 4.79 3.04
N ASN A 14 27.86 5.55 2.03
CA ASN A 14 26.52 6.12 1.93
C ASN A 14 25.59 5.42 0.92
N SER A 15 25.97 4.27 0.33
CA SER A 15 25.00 3.50 -0.45
C SER A 15 24.09 2.71 0.49
N SER A 16 22.83 3.12 0.59
CA SER A 16 21.78 2.29 1.20
C SER A 16 21.87 0.86 0.64
N PRO A 17 21.74 -0.18 1.47
CA PRO A 17 21.81 -1.56 0.98
C PRO A 17 20.83 -1.75 -0.18
N PRO A 18 21.19 -2.56 -1.20
CA PRO A 18 20.31 -2.79 -2.33
C PRO A 18 18.98 -3.35 -1.85
N ILE A 19 17.89 -2.70 -2.26
CA ILE A 19 16.54 -3.12 -1.93
C ILE A 19 16.37 -4.59 -2.38
N PRO A 20 15.97 -5.50 -1.49
CA PRO A 20 15.71 -6.89 -1.84
C PRO A 20 14.78 -7.01 -3.05
N ASN A 21 15.12 -7.87 -4.01
CA ASN A 21 14.41 -8.00 -5.27
C ASN A 21 13.81 -9.40 -5.51
N ASP A 22 13.88 -10.28 -4.51
CA ASP A 22 13.28 -11.61 -4.56
C ASP A 22 13.13 -12.24 -3.16
N ILE A 23 12.28 -13.27 -3.08
CA ILE A 23 12.11 -14.14 -1.90
C ILE A 23 12.17 -15.58 -2.38
N ASN A 24 13.12 -16.36 -1.88
CA ASN A 24 13.29 -17.79 -2.19
C ASN A 24 13.23 -18.12 -3.70
N ASN A 25 13.85 -17.31 -4.56
CA ASN A 25 13.82 -17.45 -6.01
C ASN A 25 14.85 -18.45 -6.54
N THR A 26 14.56 -19.74 -6.42
CA THR A 26 15.41 -20.78 -7.02
C THR A 26 15.03 -21.02 -8.49
N PRO A 27 15.97 -21.45 -9.37
CA PRO A 27 15.67 -21.77 -10.76
C PRO A 27 14.52 -22.78 -10.91
N PHE A 28 14.48 -23.77 -10.02
CA PHE A 28 13.41 -24.77 -9.96
C PHE A 28 12.05 -24.13 -9.66
N ARG A 29 11.95 -23.30 -8.61
CA ARG A 29 10.68 -22.64 -8.24
C ARG A 29 10.20 -21.72 -9.34
N ARG A 30 11.12 -20.94 -9.93
CA ARG A 30 10.81 -20.05 -11.05
C ARG A 30 10.26 -20.84 -12.24
N PHE A 31 10.94 -21.91 -12.63
CA PHE A 31 10.48 -22.78 -13.72
C PHE A 31 9.10 -23.38 -13.43
N ALA A 32 8.89 -23.93 -12.23
CA ALA A 32 7.62 -24.53 -11.83
C ALA A 32 6.45 -23.53 -11.88
N VAL A 33 6.66 -22.29 -11.41
CA VAL A 33 5.65 -21.22 -11.44
C VAL A 33 5.29 -20.85 -12.88
N LEU A 34 6.29 -20.63 -13.74
CA LEU A 34 6.05 -20.26 -15.14
C LEU A 34 5.37 -21.41 -15.91
N ALA A 35 5.75 -22.65 -15.65
CA ALA A 35 5.12 -23.83 -16.24
C ALA A 35 3.65 -23.97 -15.80
N ALA A 36 3.35 -23.77 -14.51
CA ALA A 36 1.98 -23.82 -13.99
C ALA A 36 1.09 -22.75 -14.61
N ILE A 37 1.59 -21.51 -14.74
CA ILE A 37 0.86 -20.42 -15.39
C ILE A 37 0.58 -20.75 -16.86
N LYS A 38 1.57 -21.28 -17.59
CA LYS A 38 1.41 -21.68 -19.00
C LYS A 38 0.36 -22.78 -19.16
N ALA A 39 0.36 -23.78 -18.27
CA ALA A 39 -0.60 -24.87 -18.30
C ALA A 39 -2.03 -24.42 -18.00
N LEU A 40 -2.21 -23.47 -17.08
CA LEU A 40 -3.51 -22.94 -16.68
C LEU A 40 -4.03 -21.80 -17.57
N GLY A 41 -3.18 -21.25 -18.45
CA GLY A 41 -3.50 -20.14 -19.36
C GLY A 41 -4.80 -20.30 -20.17
N PRO A 42 -5.08 -21.46 -20.79
CA PRO A 42 -6.30 -21.67 -21.59
C PRO A 42 -7.61 -21.55 -20.82
N PHE A 43 -7.59 -21.81 -19.51
CA PHE A 43 -8.78 -21.81 -18.64
C PHE A 43 -8.90 -20.52 -17.80
N ARG A 44 -8.00 -19.55 -18.04
CA ARG A 44 -7.91 -18.33 -17.23
C ARG A 44 -8.94 -17.29 -17.70
N PRO A 45 -9.76 -16.75 -16.80
CA PRO A 45 -10.51 -15.53 -17.08
C PRO A 45 -9.52 -14.40 -17.39
N ARG A 46 -9.71 -13.70 -18.52
CA ARG A 46 -8.90 -12.50 -18.82
C ARG A 46 -9.12 -11.48 -17.69
N ARG A 47 -8.04 -10.87 -17.17
CA ARG A 47 -8.01 -9.78 -16.16
C ARG A 47 -8.06 -10.16 -14.67
N VAL A 48 -7.60 -11.35 -14.26
CA VAL A 48 -7.46 -11.66 -12.82
C VAL A 48 -5.99 -11.73 -12.44
N ASP A 49 -5.52 -10.84 -11.58
CA ASP A 49 -4.13 -10.78 -11.15
C ASP A 49 -3.73 -11.94 -10.22
N VAL A 50 -4.71 -12.66 -9.67
CA VAL A 50 -4.52 -13.83 -8.81
C VAL A 50 -4.97 -15.12 -9.51
N LEU A 51 -4.11 -16.13 -9.54
CA LEU A 51 -4.37 -17.47 -10.05
C LEU A 51 -4.32 -18.49 -8.90
N PHE A 52 -5.43 -19.18 -8.63
CA PHE A 52 -5.47 -20.26 -7.65
C PHE A 52 -4.89 -21.55 -8.25
N LEU A 53 -3.73 -21.99 -7.75
CA LEU A 53 -3.07 -23.21 -8.22
C LEU A 53 -3.66 -24.47 -7.58
N THR A 54 -3.92 -24.38 -6.27
CA THR A 54 -4.43 -25.48 -5.46
C THR A 54 -5.41 -24.94 -4.42
N ASN A 55 -5.90 -25.82 -3.55
CA ASN A 55 -6.65 -25.39 -2.36
C ASN A 55 -5.76 -24.60 -1.38
N LYS A 56 -4.43 -24.76 -1.41
CA LYS A 56 -3.53 -24.14 -0.42
C LYS A 56 -2.68 -22.99 -0.98
N THR A 57 -2.60 -22.83 -2.30
CA THR A 57 -1.63 -21.92 -2.92
C THR A 57 -2.27 -21.15 -4.07
N CYS A 58 -1.93 -19.86 -4.15
CA CYS A 58 -2.22 -18.99 -5.27
C CYS A 58 -0.97 -18.22 -5.73
N ILE A 59 -1.05 -17.63 -6.91
CA ILE A 59 -0.03 -16.73 -7.46
C ILE A 59 -0.69 -15.39 -7.76
N LYS A 60 -0.19 -14.30 -7.19
CA LYS A 60 -0.46 -12.93 -7.68
C LYS A 60 0.64 -12.55 -8.67
N TYR A 61 0.31 -12.22 -9.93
CA TYR A 61 1.34 -11.86 -10.91
C TYR A 61 0.86 -10.89 -12.00
N GLY A 62 1.75 -9.99 -12.42
CA GLY A 62 1.46 -8.94 -13.39
C GLY A 62 2.57 -7.90 -13.48
N SER A 63 2.46 -7.00 -14.47
CA SER A 63 3.43 -5.92 -14.69
C SER A 63 3.24 -4.74 -13.73
N LEU A 64 2.08 -4.62 -13.10
CA LEU A 64 1.77 -3.54 -12.14
C LEU A 64 1.97 -3.98 -10.68
N ILE A 65 2.19 -5.28 -10.44
CA ILE A 65 2.33 -5.82 -9.10
C ILE A 65 3.71 -5.49 -8.55
N GLN A 66 3.73 -4.93 -7.34
CA GLN A 66 4.95 -4.55 -6.66
C GLN A 66 5.51 -5.71 -5.86
N ILE A 67 6.81 -5.96 -6.01
CA ILE A 67 7.48 -6.99 -5.20
C ILE A 67 7.54 -6.64 -3.72
N SER A 68 7.44 -5.35 -3.38
CA SER A 68 7.31 -4.85 -2.00
C SER A 68 6.13 -5.49 -1.26
N GLU A 69 5.03 -5.84 -1.94
CA GLU A 69 3.90 -6.56 -1.34
C GLU A 69 4.34 -7.88 -0.69
N ALA A 70 5.23 -8.64 -1.36
CA ALA A 70 5.72 -9.90 -0.83
C ALA A 70 6.60 -9.71 0.42
N PHE A 71 7.41 -8.64 0.44
CA PHE A 71 8.20 -8.28 1.63
C PHE A 71 7.30 -7.78 2.76
N THR A 72 6.23 -7.04 2.44
CA THR A 72 5.26 -6.58 3.45
C THR A 72 4.57 -7.77 4.10
N LEU A 73 4.09 -8.73 3.31
CA LEU A 73 3.46 -9.95 3.81
C LEU A 73 4.42 -10.71 4.75
N GLN A 74 5.70 -10.84 4.38
CA GLN A 74 6.69 -11.49 5.22
C GLN A 74 6.92 -10.70 6.52
N PHE A 75 7.07 -9.37 6.42
CA PHE A 75 7.30 -8.49 7.57
C PHE A 75 6.15 -8.55 8.57
N ILE A 76 4.90 -8.43 8.12
CA ILE A 76 3.71 -8.51 8.97
C ILE A 76 3.60 -9.88 9.64
N ALA A 77 3.81 -10.97 8.90
CA ALA A 77 3.76 -12.32 9.45
C ALA A 77 4.85 -12.59 10.52
N MET A 78 5.98 -11.87 10.47
CA MET A 78 7.09 -12.03 11.41
C MET A 78 6.94 -11.16 12.67
N HIS A 79 6.28 -10.00 12.57
CA HIS A 79 6.26 -9.00 13.64
C HIS A 79 4.88 -8.77 14.26
N THR A 80 3.84 -9.42 13.75
CA THR A 80 2.47 -9.27 14.26
C THR A 80 1.73 -10.62 14.28
N SER A 81 0.59 -10.64 14.97
CA SER A 81 -0.39 -11.72 14.97
C SER A 81 -1.43 -11.61 13.84
N ILE A 82 -1.33 -10.57 13.00
CA ILE A 82 -2.27 -10.30 11.92
C ILE A 82 -2.22 -11.46 10.91
N PRO A 83 -3.36 -12.10 10.61
CA PRO A 83 -3.38 -13.19 9.65
C PRO A 83 -3.16 -12.65 8.24
N VAL A 84 -2.03 -12.99 7.63
CA VAL A 84 -1.70 -12.60 6.25
C VAL A 84 -1.27 -13.82 5.42
N PRO A 85 -1.39 -13.78 4.08
CA PRO A 85 -0.90 -14.85 3.22
C PRO A 85 0.60 -15.10 3.40
N ARG A 86 0.98 -16.33 3.76
CA ARG A 86 2.39 -16.71 3.84
C ARG A 86 3.02 -16.78 2.45
N VAL A 87 4.05 -15.98 2.22
CA VAL A 87 4.82 -15.99 0.97
C VAL A 87 5.68 -17.25 0.88
N HIS A 88 5.59 -17.97 -0.24
CA HIS A 88 6.44 -19.12 -0.55
C HIS A 88 7.65 -18.69 -1.37
N CYS A 89 7.43 -17.91 -2.42
CA CYS A 89 8.49 -17.23 -3.18
C CYS A 89 7.94 -16.00 -3.91
N ALA A 90 8.82 -15.05 -4.19
CA ALA A 90 8.52 -13.88 -4.99
C ALA A 90 9.70 -13.54 -5.91
N PHE A 91 9.44 -13.13 -7.14
CA PHE A 91 10.49 -12.74 -8.10
C PHE A 91 9.95 -11.90 -9.25
N VAL A 92 10.85 -11.15 -9.88
CA VAL A 92 10.58 -10.46 -11.15
C VAL A 92 11.13 -11.28 -12.32
N HIS A 93 10.32 -11.48 -13.35
CA HIS A 93 10.74 -12.11 -14.60
C HIS A 93 10.10 -11.41 -15.80
N ARG A 94 10.94 -10.92 -16.74
CA ARG A 94 10.51 -10.23 -17.97
C ARG A 94 9.53 -9.07 -17.70
N GLY A 95 9.81 -8.26 -16.68
CA GLY A 95 8.97 -7.11 -16.31
C GLY A 95 7.67 -7.45 -15.58
N CYS A 96 7.42 -8.73 -15.26
CA CYS A 96 6.30 -9.15 -14.44
C CYS A 96 6.79 -9.60 -13.06
N THR A 97 6.10 -9.15 -12.03
CA THR A 97 6.29 -9.66 -10.67
C THR A 97 5.42 -10.90 -10.48
N TYR A 98 5.95 -11.89 -9.76
CA TYR A 98 5.26 -13.11 -9.38
C TYR A 98 5.38 -13.30 -7.88
N ILE A 99 4.25 -13.41 -7.18
CA ILE A 99 4.18 -13.67 -5.74
C ILE A 99 3.40 -14.95 -5.54
N VAL A 100 4.09 -16.01 -5.13
CA VAL A 100 3.47 -17.29 -4.78
C VAL A 100 3.23 -17.30 -3.29
N MET A 101 1.97 -17.46 -2.89
CA MET A 101 1.57 -17.33 -1.49
C MET A 101 0.46 -18.31 -1.11
N GLU A 102 0.25 -18.42 0.18
CA GLU A 102 -0.84 -19.20 0.77
C GLU A 102 -2.21 -18.66 0.31
N ARG A 103 -3.11 -19.59 -0.04
CA ARG A 103 -4.52 -19.28 -0.27
C ARG A 103 -5.27 -19.32 1.06
N ILE A 104 -5.69 -18.16 1.55
CA ILE A 104 -6.54 -18.09 2.74
C ILE A 104 -7.99 -18.45 2.36
N HIS A 105 -8.59 -19.35 3.12
CA HIS A 105 -10.00 -19.72 2.97
C HIS A 105 -10.88 -18.86 3.88
N GLY A 106 -11.59 -17.91 3.28
CA GLY A 106 -12.58 -17.06 3.95
C GLY A 106 -13.49 -16.37 2.94
N GLU A 107 -14.56 -15.77 3.45
CA GLU A 107 -15.45 -14.92 2.68
C GLU A 107 -15.01 -13.46 2.90
N THR A 108 -15.07 -12.61 1.88
CA THR A 108 -14.82 -11.18 2.10
C THR A 108 -15.87 -10.60 3.04
N LEU A 109 -15.46 -9.71 3.94
CA LEU A 109 -16.35 -9.05 4.87
C LEU A 109 -17.45 -8.30 4.11
N ALA A 110 -17.09 -7.64 3.01
CA ALA A 110 -18.01 -6.98 2.08
C ALA A 110 -19.20 -7.87 1.69
N ARG A 111 -18.95 -9.15 1.38
CA ARG A 111 -19.98 -10.06 0.87
C ARG A 111 -20.97 -10.46 1.95
N THR A 112 -20.52 -10.57 3.20
CA THR A 112 -21.38 -11.03 4.30
C THR A 112 -21.95 -9.89 5.13
N TRP A 113 -21.45 -8.66 4.97
CA TRP A 113 -21.69 -7.53 5.88
C TRP A 113 -23.16 -7.30 6.27
N TYR A 114 -24.04 -7.20 5.26
CA TYR A 114 -25.46 -6.88 5.48
C TYR A 114 -26.25 -8.02 6.15
N ALA A 115 -25.76 -9.26 6.07
CA ALA A 115 -26.40 -10.41 6.69
C ALA A 115 -25.98 -10.61 8.17
N ARG A 116 -25.03 -9.82 8.68
CA ARG A 116 -24.47 -9.97 10.03
C ARG A 116 -25.27 -9.19 11.07
N SER A 117 -25.43 -9.78 12.24
CA SER A 117 -25.99 -9.10 13.42
C SER A 117 -25.05 -8.01 13.96
N ALA A 118 -25.58 -7.11 14.77
CA ALA A 118 -24.78 -6.08 15.44
C ALA A 118 -23.65 -6.69 16.30
N ASP A 119 -23.95 -7.73 17.09
CA ASP A 119 -22.96 -8.43 17.92
C ASP A 119 -21.84 -9.05 17.08
N SER A 120 -22.19 -9.62 15.94
CA SER A 120 -21.24 -10.22 15.00
C SER A 120 -20.31 -9.15 14.40
N LYS A 121 -20.86 -7.98 14.05
CA LYS A 121 -20.07 -6.84 13.58
C LYS A 121 -19.13 -6.31 14.67
N GLU A 122 -19.60 -6.18 15.90
CA GLU A 122 -18.78 -5.69 17.01
C GLU A 122 -17.59 -6.61 17.32
N LYS A 123 -17.77 -7.93 17.28
CA LYS A 123 -16.65 -8.88 17.42
C LYS A 123 -15.59 -8.71 16.33
N ILE A 124 -16.03 -8.42 15.10
CA ILE A 124 -15.10 -8.14 13.99
C ILE A 124 -14.39 -6.81 14.22
N PHE A 125 -15.09 -5.75 14.62
CA PHE A 125 -14.46 -4.47 14.94
C PHE A 125 -13.45 -4.57 16.08
N ALA A 126 -13.75 -5.32 17.14
CA ALA A 126 -12.80 -5.56 18.22
C ALA A 126 -11.51 -6.24 17.73
N GLN A 127 -11.61 -7.21 16.82
CA GLN A 127 -10.44 -7.83 16.19
C GLN A 127 -9.68 -6.84 15.32
N LEU A 128 -10.36 -6.07 14.48
CA LEU A 128 -9.74 -5.07 13.61
C LEU A 128 -9.02 -3.98 14.42
N ARG A 129 -9.60 -3.51 15.53
CA ARG A 129 -8.94 -2.57 16.45
C ARG A 129 -7.62 -3.11 16.96
N ASN A 130 -7.63 -4.36 17.44
CA ASN A 130 -6.40 -4.99 17.94
C ASN A 130 -5.35 -5.14 16.83
N MET A 131 -5.76 -5.55 15.62
CA MET A 131 -4.86 -5.69 14.48
C MET A 131 -4.27 -4.34 14.03
N VAL A 132 -5.08 -3.28 13.96
CA VAL A 132 -4.61 -1.93 13.62
C VAL A 132 -3.65 -1.40 14.69
N ASN A 133 -3.94 -1.61 15.97
CA ASN A 133 -3.07 -1.21 17.06
C ASN A 133 -1.73 -1.95 17.02
N GLU A 134 -1.75 -3.25 16.76
CA GLU A 134 -0.54 -4.06 16.59
C GLU A 134 0.29 -3.58 15.39
N MET A 135 -0.36 -3.33 14.25
CA MET A 135 0.29 -2.79 13.05
C MET A 135 0.94 -1.43 13.31
N ARG A 136 0.21 -0.50 13.96
CA ARG A 136 0.71 0.85 14.26
C ARG A 136 1.81 0.87 15.33
N ALA A 137 1.90 -0.18 16.15
CA ALA A 137 2.95 -0.33 17.16
C ALA A 137 4.29 -0.81 16.58
N LEU A 138 4.34 -1.19 15.31
CA LEU A 138 5.59 -1.57 14.65
C LEU A 138 6.57 -0.38 14.65
N PRO A 139 7.84 -0.60 15.04
CA PRO A 139 8.80 0.49 15.17
C PRO A 139 9.19 1.03 13.79
N SER A 140 8.97 2.32 13.59
CA SER A 140 9.36 3.02 12.37
C SER A 140 10.89 3.04 12.21
N PRO A 141 11.43 2.72 11.02
CA PRO A 141 12.87 2.72 10.78
C PRO A 141 13.46 4.13 10.69
N GLY A 142 12.61 5.16 10.52
CA GLY A 142 13.06 6.54 10.31
C GLY A 142 11.90 7.47 9.95
N PRO A 143 12.17 8.78 9.72
CA PRO A 143 11.15 9.76 9.41
C PRO A 143 10.58 9.64 7.98
N ALA A 144 11.15 8.74 7.17
CA ALA A 144 10.87 8.62 5.76
C ALA A 144 9.51 7.97 5.48
N ILE A 145 8.80 8.49 4.47
CA ILE A 145 7.63 7.83 3.89
C ILE A 145 8.13 6.85 2.83
N SER A 146 7.97 5.57 3.11
CA SER A 146 8.53 4.50 2.30
C SER A 146 7.77 3.20 2.46
N ASN A 147 7.94 2.28 1.51
CA ASN A 147 7.47 0.92 1.68
C ASN A 147 8.31 0.18 2.74
N VAL A 148 7.95 -1.06 3.06
CA VAL A 148 8.62 -1.84 4.13
C VAL A 148 10.12 -2.06 3.93
N VAL A 149 10.62 -1.99 2.69
CA VAL A 149 12.05 -2.16 2.35
C VAL A 149 12.77 -0.82 2.13
N GLY A 150 12.15 0.31 2.51
CA GLY A 150 12.73 1.65 2.38
C GLY A 150 12.66 2.24 0.97
N GLY A 151 11.88 1.63 0.07
CA GLY A 151 11.69 2.09 -1.31
C GLY A 151 10.43 2.94 -1.52
N PRO A 152 10.13 3.29 -2.80
CA PRO A 152 8.91 4.01 -3.16
C PRO A 152 7.65 3.25 -2.71
N VAL A 153 6.62 4.00 -2.32
CA VAL A 153 5.29 3.42 -2.01
C VAL A 153 4.43 3.38 -3.26
N TYR A 154 3.53 2.41 -3.33
CA TYR A 154 2.54 2.33 -4.40
C TYR A 154 1.25 3.04 -3.98
N ASP A 155 0.78 3.96 -4.82
CA ASP A 155 -0.45 4.69 -4.56
C ASP A 155 -1.23 4.89 -5.88
N PRO A 156 -2.36 4.18 -6.07
CA PRO A 156 -3.12 4.24 -7.31
C PRO A 156 -3.80 5.60 -7.55
N ARG A 157 -3.81 6.51 -6.57
CA ARG A 157 -4.40 7.86 -6.71
C ARG A 157 -3.57 8.80 -7.55
N PHE A 158 -2.29 8.49 -7.75
CA PHE A 158 -1.35 9.33 -8.50
C PHE A 158 -0.94 8.66 -9.81
N PRO A 159 -1.84 8.55 -10.80
CA PRO A 159 -1.48 8.00 -12.10
C PRO A 159 -0.58 8.99 -12.86
N GLY A 160 0.71 8.66 -12.92
CA GLY A 160 1.72 9.33 -13.75
C GLY A 160 2.46 8.34 -14.64
N THR A 161 3.75 8.56 -14.90
CA THR A 161 4.62 7.60 -15.60
C THR A 161 4.91 6.34 -14.78
N SER A 162 4.69 6.39 -13.47
CA SER A 162 4.71 5.26 -12.53
C SER A 162 3.56 5.40 -11.53
N LEU A 163 3.07 4.28 -11.00
CA LEU A 163 2.12 4.23 -9.87
C LEU A 163 2.81 4.24 -8.51
N THR A 164 4.13 4.42 -8.49
CA THR A 164 4.94 4.51 -7.28
C THR A 164 5.39 5.94 -7.04
N ILE A 165 5.36 6.38 -5.78
CA ILE A 165 5.78 7.71 -5.34
C ILE A 165 6.85 7.61 -4.24
N GLY A 166 7.69 8.64 -4.12
CA GLY A 166 8.76 8.66 -3.14
C GLY A 166 9.92 7.69 -3.45
N PRO A 167 10.65 7.18 -2.44
CA PRO A 167 10.45 7.45 -1.02
C PRO A 167 10.68 8.92 -0.68
N PHE A 168 10.02 9.41 0.36
CA PHE A 168 10.18 10.78 0.86
C PHE A 168 11.00 10.76 2.13
N GLN A 169 11.94 11.69 2.31
CA GLN A 169 12.83 11.70 3.49
C GLN A 169 12.11 12.07 4.79
N SER A 170 10.97 12.76 4.68
CA SER A 170 10.14 13.17 5.80
C SER A 170 8.66 13.21 5.44
N ILE A 171 7.80 13.29 6.47
CA ILE A 171 6.37 13.60 6.33
C ILE A 171 6.16 14.94 5.63
N HIS A 172 7.03 15.93 5.89
CA HIS A 172 6.93 17.24 5.26
C HIS A 172 7.13 17.17 3.75
N ASP A 173 8.17 16.46 3.28
CA ASP A 173 8.43 16.27 1.84
C ASP A 173 7.26 15.57 1.15
N PHE A 174 6.64 14.62 1.84
CA PHE A 174 5.44 13.95 1.37
C PHE A 174 4.26 14.91 1.26
N HIS A 175 4.00 15.74 2.27
CA HIS A 175 2.94 16.74 2.22
C HIS A 175 3.16 17.77 1.11
N VAL A 176 4.39 18.22 0.89
CA VAL A 176 4.75 19.09 -0.25
C VAL A 176 4.40 18.40 -1.58
N PHE A 177 4.68 17.11 -1.71
CA PHE A 177 4.29 16.33 -2.89
C PHE A 177 2.76 16.29 -3.07
N LEU A 178 1.98 16.02 -2.00
CA LEU A 178 0.51 15.94 -2.08
C LEU A 178 -0.14 17.24 -2.55
N ARG A 179 0.46 18.39 -2.22
CA ARG A 179 0.05 19.73 -2.71
C ARG A 179 0.77 20.16 -3.99
N ASN A 180 1.25 19.20 -4.79
CA ASN A 180 1.89 19.42 -6.09
C ASN A 180 3.07 20.44 -6.04
N GLY A 181 3.88 20.38 -4.98
CA GLY A 181 5.07 21.22 -4.82
C GLY A 181 4.78 22.65 -4.35
N ILE A 182 3.54 22.99 -4.01
CA ILE A 182 3.18 24.31 -3.50
C ILE A 182 3.79 24.50 -2.10
N VAL A 183 4.79 25.37 -1.98
CA VAL A 183 5.45 25.69 -0.70
C VAL A 183 4.94 26.98 -0.07
N GLU A 184 4.32 27.86 -0.87
CA GLU A 184 3.68 29.08 -0.41
C GLU A 184 2.21 29.09 -0.84
N PRO A 185 1.29 29.52 0.03
CA PRO A 185 -0.12 29.45 -0.28
C PRO A 185 -0.46 30.41 -1.43
N PRO A 186 -1.08 29.91 -2.51
CA PRO A 186 -1.59 30.77 -3.57
C PRO A 186 -2.80 31.58 -3.06
N PRO A 187 -3.26 32.59 -3.80
CA PRO A 187 -4.45 33.35 -3.44
C PRO A 187 -5.65 32.43 -3.13
N ASP A 188 -6.38 32.73 -2.05
CA ASP A 188 -7.52 31.96 -1.50
C ASP A 188 -8.56 31.52 -2.53
N SER A 189 -8.73 32.29 -3.62
CA SER A 189 -9.71 32.03 -4.67
C SER A 189 -9.44 30.77 -5.50
N LEU A 190 -8.21 30.25 -5.50
CA LEU A 190 -7.85 29.08 -6.30
C LEU A 190 -8.24 27.77 -5.62
N TYR A 191 -8.04 27.64 -4.31
CA TYR A 191 -8.28 26.40 -3.56
C TYR A 191 -8.82 26.70 -2.15
N PRO A 192 -10.14 26.55 -1.91
CA PRO A 192 -10.69 26.74 -0.57
C PRO A 192 -10.00 25.82 0.44
N GLY A 193 -9.60 26.36 1.60
CA GLY A 193 -8.96 25.60 2.68
C GLY A 193 -7.46 25.36 2.52
N ILE A 194 -6.81 25.88 1.46
CA ILE A 194 -5.37 25.65 1.23
C ILE A 194 -4.48 26.18 2.36
N HIS A 195 -4.82 27.34 2.93
CA HIS A 195 -4.05 27.91 4.04
C HIS A 195 -4.12 27.04 5.30
N ASP A 196 -5.31 26.54 5.66
CA ASP A 196 -5.49 25.69 6.83
C ASP A 196 -4.87 24.30 6.61
N MET A 197 -4.99 23.74 5.40
CA MET A 197 -4.29 22.52 4.99
C MET A 197 -2.78 22.68 5.12
N MET A 198 -2.19 23.74 4.55
CA MET A 198 -0.74 23.98 4.63
C MET A 198 -0.28 24.20 6.07
N ARG A 199 -1.01 25.03 6.84
CA ARG A 199 -0.70 25.24 8.26
C ARG A 199 -0.64 23.91 9.03
N SER A 200 -1.56 22.99 8.74
CA SER A 200 -1.63 21.67 9.38
C SER A 200 -0.51 20.74 8.92
N GLN A 201 -0.24 20.72 7.61
CA GLN A 201 0.82 19.89 7.03
C GLN A 201 2.23 20.30 7.46
N ASP A 202 2.44 21.59 7.72
CA ASP A 202 3.74 22.15 8.08
C ASP A 202 4.01 22.16 9.61
N GLN A 203 3.05 21.71 10.43
CA GLN A 203 3.32 21.43 11.84
C GLN A 203 4.31 20.26 12.00
N PRO A 204 5.00 20.14 13.14
CA PRO A 204 5.74 18.93 13.47
C PRO A 204 4.81 17.71 13.55
N TRP A 205 5.18 16.63 12.86
CA TRP A 205 4.47 15.35 12.90
C TRP A 205 5.25 14.29 13.69
N PRO A 206 4.58 13.37 14.38
CA PRO A 206 5.23 12.21 14.97
C PRO A 206 5.84 11.32 13.89
N MET A 207 6.65 10.35 14.31
CA MET A 207 7.24 9.37 13.39
C MET A 207 6.17 8.65 12.57
N PRO A 208 6.45 8.33 11.29
CA PRO A 208 5.53 7.57 10.45
C PRO A 208 5.18 6.22 11.09
N VAL A 209 3.92 5.82 10.98
CA VAL A 209 3.42 4.52 11.47
C VAL A 209 3.18 3.57 10.31
N PHE A 210 3.28 2.27 10.57
CA PHE A 210 2.98 1.28 9.54
C PHE A 210 1.48 1.28 9.25
N THR A 211 1.13 1.35 7.97
CA THR A 211 -0.22 1.52 7.47
C THR A 211 -0.47 0.53 6.34
N HIS A 212 -1.66 -0.05 6.27
CA HIS A 212 -2.05 -0.93 5.16
C HIS A 212 -2.31 -0.13 3.90
N GLY A 213 -2.99 1.02 4.02
CA GLY A 213 -3.23 1.95 2.92
C GLY A 213 -4.40 1.58 1.99
N ASP A 214 -5.06 0.45 2.27
CA ASP A 214 -6.33 0.04 1.62
C ASP A 214 -7.06 -1.00 2.50
N LEU A 215 -7.28 -0.67 3.77
CA LEU A 215 -8.00 -1.56 4.70
C LEU A 215 -9.52 -1.53 4.45
N SER A 216 -9.93 -2.00 3.28
CA SER A 216 -11.32 -2.07 2.83
C SER A 216 -12.01 -3.38 3.25
N SER A 217 -13.35 -3.40 3.25
CA SER A 217 -14.11 -4.62 3.56
C SER A 217 -13.92 -5.74 2.52
N PHE A 218 -13.36 -5.44 1.34
CA PHE A 218 -12.99 -6.44 0.34
C PHE A 218 -11.68 -7.16 0.68
N ASN A 219 -10.81 -6.50 1.43
CA ASN A 219 -9.48 -6.98 1.80
C ASN A 219 -9.48 -7.72 3.15
N ILE A 220 -10.63 -7.79 3.82
CA ILE A 220 -10.82 -8.52 5.08
C ILE A 220 -11.55 -9.83 4.81
N LEU A 221 -10.90 -10.94 5.12
CA LEU A 221 -11.46 -12.29 5.01
C LEU A 221 -11.94 -12.78 6.38
N VAL A 222 -13.17 -13.29 6.43
CA VAL A 222 -13.80 -13.81 7.64
C VAL A 222 -14.25 -15.26 7.51
N ARG A 223 -14.33 -15.94 8.65
CA ARG A 223 -15.00 -17.24 8.81
C ARG A 223 -15.85 -17.17 10.07
N GLY A 224 -17.17 -17.10 9.91
CA GLY A 224 -18.08 -16.75 11.01
C GLY A 224 -17.73 -15.36 11.56
N ASP A 225 -17.49 -15.27 12.87
CA ASP A 225 -17.12 -14.03 13.58
C ASP A 225 -15.61 -13.82 13.72
N ARG A 226 -14.78 -14.60 13.02
CA ARG A 226 -13.31 -14.50 13.10
C ARG A 226 -12.73 -13.91 11.82
N VAL A 227 -11.85 -12.92 11.97
CA VAL A 227 -10.96 -12.45 10.89
C VAL A 227 -9.88 -13.50 10.68
N VAL A 228 -9.82 -14.05 9.46
CA VAL A 228 -8.89 -15.14 9.09
C VAL A 228 -7.85 -14.71 8.07
N GLY A 229 -7.94 -13.48 7.55
CA GLY A 229 -6.95 -12.93 6.63
C GLY A 229 -7.18 -11.45 6.36
N ILE A 230 -6.09 -10.68 6.29
CA ILE A 230 -6.02 -9.37 5.66
C ILE A 230 -5.12 -9.52 4.43
N ILE A 231 -5.62 -9.11 3.26
CA ILE A 231 -4.96 -9.28 1.96
C ILE A 231 -4.76 -7.94 1.26
N ASP A 232 -4.01 -7.96 0.15
CA ASP A 232 -3.78 -6.79 -0.71
C ASP A 232 -2.93 -5.68 -0.07
N TRP A 233 -1.73 -6.07 0.40
CA TRP A 233 -0.79 -5.20 1.11
C TRP A 233 0.12 -4.39 0.16
N GLU A 234 -0.29 -4.16 -1.07
CA GLU A 234 0.54 -3.51 -2.08
C GLU A 234 0.74 -2.00 -1.84
N THR A 235 -0.22 -1.34 -1.20
CA THR A 235 -0.19 0.09 -0.84
C THR A 235 0.47 0.35 0.53
N ALA A 236 0.85 -0.71 1.24
CA ALA A 236 1.33 -0.63 2.61
C ALA A 236 2.72 -0.01 2.72
N GLY A 237 2.94 0.69 3.84
CA GLY A 237 4.19 1.39 4.10
C GLY A 237 4.15 2.21 5.38
N TRP A 238 5.20 2.99 5.57
CA TRP A 238 5.36 3.96 6.65
C TRP A 238 4.75 5.29 6.22
N TYR A 239 3.70 5.74 6.90
CA TYR A 239 2.92 6.94 6.54
C TYR A 239 2.58 7.78 7.77
N PRO A 240 2.12 9.04 7.59
CA PRO A 240 1.50 9.80 8.67
C PRO A 240 0.34 9.03 9.32
N SER A 241 0.10 9.25 10.61
CA SER A 241 -0.90 8.49 11.39
C SER A 241 -2.33 8.55 10.86
N TYR A 242 -2.68 9.63 10.14
CA TYR A 242 -4.00 9.81 9.54
C TYR A 242 -4.23 9.01 8.27
N TRP A 243 -3.17 8.44 7.68
CA TRP A 243 -3.21 7.93 6.31
C TRP A 243 -4.24 6.82 6.10
N GLU A 244 -4.31 5.85 7.01
CA GLU A 244 -5.31 4.76 6.93
C GLU A 244 -6.73 5.30 6.91
N TYR A 245 -7.02 6.30 7.75
CA TYR A 245 -8.35 6.91 7.85
C TYR A 245 -8.71 7.63 6.56
N SER A 246 -7.81 8.48 6.05
CA SER A 246 -8.02 9.17 4.78
C SER A 246 -8.17 8.22 3.59
N MET A 247 -7.39 7.14 3.55
CA MET A 247 -7.47 6.14 2.47
C MET A 247 -8.77 5.36 2.53
N ALA A 248 -9.22 4.95 3.72
CA ALA A 248 -10.48 4.24 3.86
C ALA A 248 -11.69 5.07 3.39
N TRP A 249 -11.65 6.39 3.59
CA TRP A 249 -12.65 7.31 3.05
C TRP A 249 -12.55 7.47 1.53
N TRP A 250 -11.33 7.64 1.01
CA TRP A 250 -11.09 7.91 -0.40
C TRP A 250 -11.32 6.69 -1.31
N LEU A 251 -10.77 5.53 -0.92
CA LEU A 251 -10.81 4.28 -1.68
C LEU A 251 -12.11 3.51 -1.49
N ALA A 252 -13.01 3.95 -0.60
CA ALA A 252 -14.37 3.44 -0.53
C ALA A 252 -15.13 3.74 -1.84
N ASN A 253 -15.00 2.81 -2.80
CA ASN A 253 -15.78 2.69 -4.01
C ASN A 253 -17.29 2.73 -3.68
N PRO A 254 -18.19 3.15 -4.59
CA PRO A 254 -19.64 3.01 -4.40
C PRO A 254 -20.10 1.68 -3.80
N ARG A 255 -19.45 0.55 -4.15
CA ARG A 255 -19.74 -0.78 -3.60
C ARG A 255 -19.28 -1.02 -2.16
N ASN A 256 -18.45 -0.13 -1.62
CA ASN A 256 -17.92 -0.13 -0.26
C ASN A 256 -18.26 1.17 0.49
N ALA A 257 -19.23 1.96 0.02
CA ALA A 257 -19.54 3.27 0.60
C ALA A 257 -19.93 3.16 2.08
N PHE A 258 -20.63 2.08 2.46
CA PHE A 258 -20.99 1.79 3.85
C PHE A 258 -19.78 1.71 4.78
N TRP A 259 -18.61 1.31 4.26
CA TRP A 259 -17.42 1.11 5.08
C TRP A 259 -16.88 2.43 5.63
N ARG A 260 -17.13 3.56 4.96
CA ARG A 260 -16.71 4.88 5.45
C ARG A 260 -17.24 5.16 6.86
N GLU A 261 -18.53 4.92 7.06
CA GLU A 261 -19.21 5.13 8.35
C GLU A 261 -18.70 4.15 9.42
N GLU A 262 -18.28 2.97 9.01
CA GLU A 262 -17.80 1.92 9.91
C GLU A 262 -16.32 2.07 10.28
N THR A 263 -15.53 2.85 9.53
CA THR A 263 -14.09 2.99 9.77
C THR A 263 -13.78 3.55 11.15
N GLU A 264 -14.60 4.47 11.66
CA GLU A 264 -14.45 5.06 12.99
C GLU A 264 -14.65 4.03 14.12
N ARG A 265 -15.31 2.91 13.84
CA ARG A 265 -15.50 1.82 14.82
C ARG A 265 -14.20 1.07 15.13
N PHE A 266 -13.20 1.16 14.25
CA PHE A 266 -11.94 0.46 14.42
C PHE A 266 -10.67 1.28 14.17
N LEU A 267 -10.79 2.47 13.58
CA LEU A 267 -9.73 3.46 13.48
C LEU A 267 -9.98 4.55 14.51
N ASP A 268 -9.41 4.38 15.70
CA ASP A 268 -9.48 5.33 16.81
C ASP A 268 -8.17 6.13 16.91
N PRO A 269 -8.20 7.46 17.08
CA PRO A 269 -9.37 8.34 17.00
C PRO A 269 -9.81 8.65 15.55
N PRO A 270 -11.07 9.06 15.34
CA PRO A 270 -11.50 9.69 14.10
C PRO A 270 -10.64 10.93 13.81
N MET A 271 -10.26 11.11 12.53
CA MET A 271 -9.36 12.19 12.09
C MET A 271 -10.03 13.06 11.00
N PRO A 272 -11.17 13.72 11.31
CA PRO A 272 -11.93 14.48 10.32
C PRO A 272 -11.18 15.71 9.82
N HIS A 273 -10.35 16.32 10.66
CA HIS A 273 -9.51 17.47 10.29
C HIS A 273 -8.46 17.08 9.25
N GLU A 274 -7.77 15.96 9.48
CA GLU A 274 -6.77 15.42 8.55
C GLU A 274 -7.42 14.89 7.26
N LEU A 275 -8.67 14.41 7.34
CA LEU A 275 -9.46 14.06 6.17
C LEU A 275 -9.79 15.28 5.30
N GLU A 276 -10.18 16.42 5.90
CA GLU A 276 -10.40 17.67 5.16
C GLU A 276 -9.10 18.23 4.55
N MET A 277 -7.98 18.12 5.29
CA MET A 277 -6.65 18.42 4.79
C MET A 277 -6.33 17.59 3.53
N GLU A 278 -6.54 16.27 3.57
CA GLU A 278 -6.33 15.38 2.42
C GLU A 278 -7.28 15.65 1.25
N ARG A 279 -8.54 16.02 1.53
CA ARG A 279 -9.51 16.42 0.49
C ARG A 279 -9.01 17.64 -0.26
N THR A 280 -8.49 18.63 0.45
CA THR A 280 -7.93 19.86 -0.12
C THR A 280 -6.70 19.55 -0.97
N ALA A 281 -5.75 18.76 -0.45
CA ALA A 281 -4.55 18.36 -1.18
C ALA A 281 -4.90 17.61 -2.47
N SER A 282 -5.86 16.68 -2.39
CA SER A 282 -6.32 15.90 -3.55
C SER A 282 -6.97 16.75 -4.63
N GLN A 283 -7.66 17.84 -4.27
CA GLN A 283 -8.25 18.78 -5.25
C GLN A 283 -7.16 19.53 -6.03
N ILE A 284 -6.09 19.94 -5.35
CA ILE A 284 -4.92 20.58 -5.97
C ILE A 284 -4.31 19.63 -7.00
N PHE A 285 -4.00 18.41 -6.58
CA PHE A 285 -3.37 17.41 -7.44
C PHE A 285 -4.22 17.08 -8.67
N ARG A 286 -5.53 16.84 -8.48
CA ARG A 286 -6.47 16.52 -9.59
C ARG A 286 -6.58 17.66 -10.60
N ARG A 287 -6.64 18.91 -10.15
CA ARG A 287 -6.69 20.07 -11.05
C ARG A 287 -5.41 20.22 -11.85
N CYS A 288 -4.24 20.00 -11.24
CA CYS A 288 -2.97 20.03 -11.96
C CYS A 288 -2.87 18.92 -13.02
N MET A 289 -3.35 17.71 -12.72
CA MET A 289 -3.44 16.63 -13.71
C MET A 289 -4.37 16.96 -14.89
N ILE A 290 -5.55 17.53 -14.63
CA ILE A 290 -6.48 17.95 -15.69
C ILE A 290 -5.85 19.09 -16.52
N CYS A 291 -5.18 20.06 -15.88
CA CYS A 291 -4.48 21.14 -16.59
C CYS A 291 -3.33 20.61 -17.46
N ILE A 292 -2.58 19.59 -17.04
CA ILE A 292 -1.57 18.94 -17.87
C ILE A 292 -2.23 18.30 -19.10
N PHE A 293 -3.33 17.57 -18.93
CA PHE A 293 -4.07 16.97 -20.06
C PHE A 293 -4.65 17.99 -21.04
N VAL A 294 -5.07 19.16 -20.56
CA VAL A 294 -5.59 20.25 -21.41
C VAL A 294 -4.45 21.01 -22.12
N CYS A 295 -3.30 21.21 -21.45
CA CYS A 295 -2.15 21.92 -22.02
C CYS A 295 -1.31 21.06 -22.98
N THR A 296 -1.33 19.73 -22.86
CA THR A 296 -0.59 18.83 -23.78
C THR A 296 -1.39 18.40 -25.01
N GLY A 297 -2.61 18.92 -25.20
CA GLY A 297 -3.44 18.59 -26.36
C GLY A 297 -3.86 17.11 -26.36
N GLY A 298 -5.04 16.83 -25.80
CA GLY A 298 -5.63 15.51 -25.86
C GLY A 298 -5.70 14.96 -27.29
N ILE A 299 -4.97 13.87 -27.53
CA ILE A 299 -5.28 12.88 -28.55
C ILE A 299 -5.37 11.54 -27.81
N VAL A 300 -6.60 11.14 -27.49
CA VAL A 300 -7.15 9.81 -27.81
C VAL A 300 -8.62 10.00 -28.14
#